data_AF-A0A9D4D171-F1
#
_entry.id   AF-A0A9D4D171-F1
#
_cell.length_a   1.000
_cell.length_b   1.000
_cell.length_c   1.000
_cell.angle_alpha   90.00
_cell.angle_beta   90.00
_cell.angle_gamma   90.00
#
_symmetry.space_group_name_H-M   'P 1'
#
loop_
_entity.id
_entity.type
_entity.pdbx_description
1 polymer ?
#
loop_
_entity_poly.entity_id
_entity_poly.type
_entity_poly.pdbx_seq_one_letter_code
_entity_poly.pdbx_strand_id
1 'polypeptide(L)'
;MEELADKVENLEIAVDASNEIIVEKCGEMESRLNELENNHKTEIANLRAEFQKEIEEMSLAINSLSFQASPIYSSSQIKGSGRGGRATETSPLDSASGLKHGSKRASTVAESGVIVGSGYRSSFQMPVTLDDVDQELREKIRPYVRNSLDHKEKLSPLQLGFCDWWLTISDAQSARRGTATALREAGIHNKIWSSSWSPDIVGEFEGYLVEKIKLWMKKQKKDLLQKGIKRKSDGADY
;
A
#
# COMPACT_ATOMS: atom_id res chain seq x y z
N MET A 1 30.01 -39.06 -42.19
CA MET A 1 28.74 -38.55 -42.76
C MET A 1 27.57 -39.34 -42.21
N GLU A 2 27.60 -40.67 -42.25
CA GLU A 2 26.57 -41.56 -41.68
C GLU A 2 26.33 -41.33 -40.18
N GLU A 3 27.39 -41.32 -39.35
CA GLU A 3 27.28 -41.04 -37.91
C GLU A 3 26.63 -39.68 -37.57
N LEU A 4 26.80 -38.68 -38.46
CA LEU A 4 26.20 -37.37 -38.25
C LEU A 4 24.69 -37.39 -38.58
N ALA A 5 24.28 -38.17 -39.58
CA ALA A 5 22.88 -38.36 -39.92
C ALA A 5 22.12 -39.03 -38.78
N ASP A 6 22.68 -40.12 -38.22
CA ASP A 6 22.06 -40.83 -37.08
C ASP A 6 21.92 -39.92 -35.85
N LYS A 7 22.90 -39.04 -35.60
CA LYS A 7 22.83 -38.07 -34.51
C LYS A 7 21.75 -37.02 -34.72
N VAL A 8 21.53 -36.58 -35.96
CA VAL A 8 20.46 -35.63 -36.29
C VAL A 8 19.10 -36.29 -36.11
N GLU A 9 18.90 -37.51 -36.61
CA GLU A 9 17.64 -38.26 -36.45
C GLU A 9 17.31 -38.50 -34.97
N ASN A 10 18.30 -38.90 -34.16
CA ASN A 10 18.11 -39.06 -32.71
C ASN A 10 17.73 -37.74 -32.00
N LEU A 11 18.29 -36.61 -32.46
CA LEU A 11 17.94 -35.30 -31.91
C LEU A 11 16.53 -34.88 -32.33
N GLU A 12 16.11 -35.16 -33.56
CA GLU A 12 14.74 -34.88 -34.03
C GLU A 12 13.71 -35.67 -33.18
N ILE A 13 13.94 -36.96 -32.97
CA ILE A 13 13.08 -37.80 -32.10
C ILE A 13 13.02 -37.24 -30.67
N ALA A 14 14.16 -36.83 -30.11
CA ALA A 14 14.21 -36.27 -28.76
C ALA A 14 13.47 -34.92 -28.66
N VAL A 15 13.57 -34.08 -29.70
CA VAL A 15 12.85 -32.80 -29.79
C VAL A 15 11.35 -33.04 -29.87
N ASP A 16 10.90 -34.00 -30.69
CA ASP A 16 9.48 -34.33 -30.83
C ASP A 16 8.89 -34.86 -29.51
N ALA A 17 9.60 -35.78 -28.84
CA ALA A 17 9.19 -36.27 -27.52
C ALA A 17 9.14 -35.13 -26.48
N SER A 18 10.11 -34.21 -26.51
CA SER A 18 10.11 -33.04 -25.64
C SER A 18 8.93 -32.11 -25.94
N ASN A 19 8.58 -31.91 -27.20
CA ASN A 19 7.46 -31.07 -27.61
C ASN A 19 6.12 -31.67 -27.17
N GLU A 20 5.96 -32.99 -27.27
CA GLU A 20 4.77 -33.68 -26.79
C GLU A 20 4.56 -33.48 -25.28
N ILE A 21 5.61 -33.65 -24.48
CA ILE A 21 5.57 -33.40 -23.02
C ILE A 21 5.23 -31.94 -22.72
N ILE A 22 5.79 -30.98 -23.48
CA ILE A 22 5.50 -29.56 -23.29
C ILE A 22 4.02 -29.27 -23.56
N VAL A 23 3.47 -29.80 -24.66
CA VAL A 23 2.06 -29.60 -25.02
C VAL A 23 1.14 -30.21 -23.96
N GLU A 24 1.43 -31.43 -23.49
CA GLU A 24 0.67 -32.08 -22.42
C GLU A 24 0.68 -31.23 -21.13
N LYS A 25 1.87 -30.78 -20.69
CA LYS A 25 2.00 -29.97 -19.47
C LYS A 25 1.34 -28.60 -19.60
N CYS A 26 1.38 -27.99 -20.78
CA CYS A 26 0.63 -26.77 -21.04
C CYS A 26 -0.88 -26.99 -20.91
N GLY A 27 -1.41 -28.10 -21.45
CA GLY A 27 -2.83 -28.45 -21.31
C GLY A 27 -3.26 -28.74 -19.87
N GLU A 28 -2.42 -29.43 -19.09
CA GLU A 28 -2.67 -29.64 -17.65
C GLU A 28 -2.71 -28.32 -16.88
N MET A 29 -1.76 -27.40 -17.15
CA MET A 29 -1.71 -26.10 -16.50
C MET A 29 -2.93 -25.24 -16.84
N GLU A 30 -3.35 -25.24 -18.10
CA GLU A 30 -4.55 -24.51 -18.54
C GLU A 30 -5.82 -25.05 -17.86
N SER A 31 -5.94 -26.38 -17.75
CA SER A 31 -7.05 -27.02 -17.02
C SER A 31 -7.08 -26.61 -15.54
N ARG A 32 -5.92 -26.61 -14.86
CA ARG A 32 -5.82 -26.18 -13.46
C ARG A 32 -6.11 -24.69 -13.26
N LEU A 33 -5.73 -23.84 -14.20
CA LEU A 33 -6.06 -22.41 -14.17
C LEU A 33 -7.56 -22.18 -14.30
N ASN A 34 -8.22 -22.88 -15.22
CA ASN A 34 -9.67 -22.80 -15.39
C ASN A 34 -10.43 -23.29 -14.15
N GLU A 35 -9.97 -24.37 -13.51
CA GLU A 35 -10.54 -24.86 -12.25
C GLU A 35 -10.41 -23.82 -11.13
N LEU A 36 -9.21 -23.24 -10.95
CA LEU A 36 -8.98 -22.18 -9.95
C LEU A 36 -9.83 -20.94 -10.20
N GLU A 37 -9.97 -20.52 -11.47
CA GLU A 37 -10.81 -19.39 -11.83
C GLU A 37 -12.28 -19.64 -11.48
N ASN A 38 -12.80 -20.83 -11.78
CA ASN A 38 -14.17 -21.22 -11.45
C ASN A 38 -14.40 -21.33 -9.94
N ASN A 39 -13.44 -21.86 -9.19
CA ASN A 39 -13.51 -21.92 -7.73
C ASN A 39 -13.58 -20.51 -7.12
N HIS A 40 -12.69 -19.59 -7.54
CA HIS A 40 -12.74 -18.20 -7.06
C HIS A 40 -14.02 -17.47 -7.46
N LYS A 41 -14.52 -17.67 -8.69
CA LYS A 41 -15.82 -17.11 -9.11
C LYS A 41 -16.95 -17.56 -8.18
N THR A 42 -16.94 -18.83 -7.80
CA THR A 42 -17.94 -19.41 -6.90
C THR A 42 -17.81 -18.85 -5.48
N GLU A 43 -16.59 -18.75 -4.95
CA GLU A 43 -16.34 -18.16 -3.63
C GLU A 43 -16.79 -16.70 -3.55
N ILE A 44 -16.48 -15.89 -4.57
CA ILE A 44 -16.95 -14.51 -4.66
C ILE A 44 -18.47 -14.43 -4.72
N ALA A 45 -19.12 -15.33 -5.46
CA ALA A 45 -20.59 -15.38 -5.53
C ALA A 45 -21.20 -15.72 -4.17
N ASN A 46 -20.61 -16.67 -3.43
CA ASN A 46 -21.06 -17.05 -2.09
C ASN A 46 -20.90 -15.89 -1.09
N LEU A 47 -19.74 -15.24 -1.05
CA LEU A 47 -19.50 -14.09 -0.18
C LEU A 47 -20.47 -12.93 -0.47
N ARG A 48 -20.77 -12.68 -1.75
CA ARG A 48 -21.79 -11.67 -2.13
C ARG A 48 -23.18 -12.03 -1.63
N ALA A 49 -23.57 -13.31 -1.71
CA ALA A 49 -24.85 -13.77 -1.20
C ALA A 49 -24.93 -13.66 0.33
N GLU A 50 -23.84 -13.98 1.05
CA GLU A 50 -23.75 -13.83 2.50
C GLU A 50 -23.89 -12.37 2.95
N PHE A 51 -23.12 -11.46 2.33
CA PHE A 51 -23.22 -10.03 2.64
C PHE A 51 -24.60 -9.45 2.31
N GLN A 52 -25.19 -9.85 1.19
CA GLN A 52 -26.53 -9.40 0.81
C GLN A 52 -27.57 -9.82 1.86
N LYS A 53 -27.48 -11.07 2.35
CA LYS A 53 -28.34 -11.57 3.41
C LYS A 53 -28.16 -10.77 4.71
N GLU A 54 -26.93 -10.48 5.11
CA GLU A 54 -26.64 -9.68 6.31
C GLU A 54 -27.20 -8.25 6.21
N ILE A 55 -27.09 -7.62 5.03
CA ILE A 55 -27.69 -6.30 4.76
C ILE A 55 -29.21 -6.34 4.89
N GLU A 56 -29.86 -7.38 4.37
CA GLU A 56 -31.32 -7.57 4.47
C GLU A 56 -31.77 -7.76 5.92
N GLU A 57 -31.07 -8.60 6.69
CA GLU A 57 -31.33 -8.81 8.12
C GLU A 57 -31.19 -7.51 8.92
N MET A 58 -30.12 -6.73 8.67
CA MET A 58 -29.89 -5.44 9.31
C MET A 58 -30.95 -4.41 8.94
N SER A 59 -31.39 -4.38 7.68
CA SER A 59 -32.44 -3.49 7.20
C SER A 59 -33.78 -3.79 7.89
N LEU A 60 -34.12 -5.07 8.08
CA LEU A 60 -35.31 -5.48 8.83
C LEU A 60 -35.24 -5.07 10.30
N ALA A 61 -34.07 -5.20 10.94
CA ALA A 61 -33.87 -4.78 12.32
C ALA A 61 -34.04 -3.26 12.48
N ILE A 62 -33.46 -2.46 11.58
CA ILE A 62 -33.59 -0.99 11.57
C ILE A 62 -35.06 -0.58 11.41
N ASN A 63 -35.77 -1.19 10.45
CA ASN A 63 -37.18 -0.88 10.21
C ASN A 63 -38.05 -1.20 11.44
N SER A 64 -37.78 -2.33 12.11
CA SER A 64 -38.48 -2.73 13.34
C SER A 64 -38.24 -1.74 14.50
N LEU A 65 -37.01 -1.23 14.65
CA LEU A 65 -36.68 -0.22 15.66
C LEU A 65 -37.31 1.15 15.34
N SER A 66 -37.37 1.53 14.06
CA SER A 66 -37.96 2.81 13.63
C SER A 66 -39.46 2.90 13.92
N PHE A 67 -40.18 1.78 13.85
CA PHE A 67 -41.62 1.72 14.15
C PHE A 67 -41.92 1.88 15.66
N GLN A 68 -40.98 1.53 16.54
CA GLN A 68 -41.13 1.74 17.99
C GLN A 68 -40.77 3.18 18.42
N ALA A 69 -40.10 3.94 17.55
CA ALA A 69 -39.56 5.26 17.86
C ALA A 69 -40.38 6.40 17.22
N SER A 70 -41.72 6.46 17.40
CA SER A 70 -42.54 7.70 17.40
C SER A 70 -44.03 7.44 17.64
N PRO A 71 -44.81 8.31 18.34
CA PRO A 71 -44.48 9.69 18.76
C PRO A 71 -44.65 9.96 20.28
N ILE A 72 -43.57 10.40 20.95
CA ILE A 72 -43.67 11.20 22.19
C ILE A 72 -43.02 12.56 21.91
N TYR A 73 -43.65 13.37 21.07
CA TYR A 73 -43.43 14.81 21.04
C TYR A 73 -44.79 15.50 20.88
N SER A 74 -45.47 15.64 22.02
CA SER A 74 -46.52 16.64 22.22
C SER A 74 -46.35 17.19 23.63
N SER A 75 -45.66 18.33 23.71
CA SER A 75 -45.95 19.41 24.67
C SER A 75 -44.85 20.46 24.58
N SER A 76 -45.04 21.36 23.63
CA SER A 76 -44.43 22.68 23.59
C SER A 76 -44.97 23.53 24.75
N GLN A 77 -44.16 23.85 25.76
CA GLN A 77 -44.22 25.11 26.52
C GLN A 77 -42.89 25.34 27.26
N ILE A 78 -41.99 26.16 26.70
CA ILE A 78 -40.95 26.84 27.48
C ILE A 78 -41.11 28.34 27.23
N LYS A 79 -41.77 29.00 28.17
CA LYS A 79 -41.78 30.45 28.40
C LYS A 79 -40.77 30.75 29.52
N GLY A 80 -39.91 31.75 29.32
CA GLY A 80 -39.10 32.40 30.37
C GLY A 80 -37.72 32.76 29.83
N SER A 81 -37.39 34.00 29.44
CA SER A 81 -37.32 35.27 30.18
C SER A 81 -36.08 35.41 31.09
N GLY A 82 -35.25 36.41 30.80
CA GLY A 82 -34.14 36.92 31.62
C GLY A 82 -32.81 36.91 30.84
N ARG A 83 -32.25 38.00 30.27
CA ARG A 83 -31.96 39.37 30.73
C ARG A 83 -30.82 39.46 31.76
N GLY A 84 -29.61 39.78 31.30
CA GLY A 84 -28.76 40.81 31.93
C GLY A 84 -27.41 40.41 32.56
N GLY A 85 -26.41 41.29 32.34
CA GLY A 85 -25.24 41.53 33.22
C GLY A 85 -23.95 40.81 32.80
N ARG A 86 -22.93 41.42 32.18
CA ARG A 86 -22.06 42.57 32.55
C ARG A 86 -20.89 42.22 33.49
N ALA A 87 -19.71 42.08 32.86
CA ALA A 87 -18.38 42.63 33.18
C ALA A 87 -17.64 42.32 34.51
N THR A 88 -16.30 42.38 34.38
CA THR A 88 -15.24 42.76 35.38
C THR A 88 -15.00 41.74 36.51
N GLU A 89 -13.79 41.37 36.96
CA GLU A 89 -12.46 42.01 37.11
C GLU A 89 -11.43 40.88 37.41
N THR A 90 -10.22 40.87 36.84
CA THR A 90 -8.91 41.15 37.50
C THR A 90 -8.83 40.70 38.97
N SER A 91 -7.89 39.84 39.40
CA SER A 91 -6.50 40.21 39.70
C SER A 91 -5.75 39.06 40.43
N PRO A 92 -4.42 39.18 40.68
CA PRO A 92 -3.41 38.11 40.58
C PRO A 92 -2.94 37.56 41.94
N LEU A 93 -2.06 36.56 41.93
CA LEU A 93 -1.16 36.28 43.05
C LEU A 93 0.18 35.69 42.55
N ASP A 94 1.22 36.49 42.79
CA ASP A 94 2.64 36.15 42.75
C ASP A 94 3.00 35.07 43.78
N SER A 95 4.02 34.26 43.47
CA SER A 95 5.29 34.21 44.24
C SER A 95 5.97 32.84 44.25
N ALA A 96 7.22 32.88 43.76
CA ALA A 96 8.44 32.38 44.42
C ALA A 96 8.75 30.86 44.47
N SER A 97 9.77 30.51 43.66
CA SER A 97 11.05 29.88 44.01
C SER A 97 11.12 28.68 44.97
N GLY A 98 11.86 27.63 44.57
CA GLY A 98 12.52 26.76 45.56
C GLY A 98 13.01 25.37 45.09
N LEU A 99 14.17 25.35 44.44
CA LEU A 99 15.23 24.33 44.52
C LEU A 99 15.13 23.20 45.60
N LYS A 100 15.18 21.92 45.16
CA LYS A 100 16.20 20.86 45.46
C LYS A 100 15.66 19.42 45.66
N HIS A 101 16.33 18.51 44.96
CA HIS A 101 16.67 17.09 45.22
C HIS A 101 15.70 16.12 45.93
N GLY A 102 15.47 14.99 45.27
CA GLY A 102 15.80 13.69 45.86
C GLY A 102 14.71 12.61 45.90
N SER A 103 14.93 11.57 45.10
CA SER A 103 14.76 10.14 45.46
C SER A 103 13.37 9.54 45.75
N LYS A 104 13.03 8.57 44.87
CA LYS A 104 12.38 7.27 45.11
C LYS A 104 10.87 7.17 45.35
N ARG A 105 10.29 6.46 44.36
CA ARG A 105 9.34 5.32 44.44
C ARG A 105 7.87 5.56 44.81
N ALA A 106 7.08 4.87 43.99
CA ALA A 106 5.79 4.22 44.25
C ALA A 106 4.51 5.04 44.05
N SER A 107 3.85 4.66 42.95
CA SER A 107 2.44 4.29 42.82
C SER A 107 1.33 5.29 43.15
N THR A 108 0.35 5.27 42.25
CA THR A 108 -0.99 5.84 42.30
C THR A 108 -1.05 7.36 42.19
N VAL A 109 -1.82 7.84 41.21
CA VAL A 109 -2.89 8.84 41.39
C VAL A 109 -3.45 9.23 40.02
N ALA A 110 -4.77 9.15 39.96
CA ALA A 110 -5.73 9.99 39.26
C ALA A 110 -5.62 10.19 37.75
N GLU A 111 -6.73 9.79 37.11
CA GLU A 111 -7.54 10.65 36.24
C GLU A 111 -7.31 12.15 36.52
N SER A 112 -6.42 12.74 35.72
CA SER A 112 -6.41 14.15 35.46
C SER A 112 -6.80 14.31 34.01
N GLY A 113 -8.08 14.63 33.80
CA GLY A 113 -8.63 15.06 32.52
C GLY A 113 -7.98 16.38 32.11
N VAL A 114 -6.80 16.27 31.49
CA VAL A 114 -6.26 17.33 30.66
C VAL A 114 -6.88 17.14 29.29
N ILE A 115 -7.90 17.93 28.99
CA ILE A 115 -8.37 18.17 27.63
C ILE A 115 -7.23 18.90 26.91
N VAL A 116 -6.26 18.12 26.42
CA VAL A 116 -5.29 18.59 25.44
C VAL A 116 -6.11 18.91 24.20
N GLY A 117 -6.10 20.19 23.86
CA GLY A 117 -6.87 20.76 22.76
C GLY A 117 -6.79 19.85 21.53
N SER A 118 -7.98 19.61 20.97
CA SER A 118 -8.21 19.05 19.64
C SER A 118 -7.48 19.92 18.61
N GLY A 119 -6.16 19.73 18.53
CA GLY A 119 -5.36 20.16 17.41
C GLY A 119 -5.78 19.28 16.26
N TYR A 120 -6.50 19.89 15.32
CA TYR A 120 -6.81 19.40 13.99
C TYR A 120 -5.97 18.16 13.64
N ARG A 121 -6.58 16.97 13.67
CA ARG A 121 -6.01 15.81 12.99
C ARG A 121 -5.82 16.27 11.55
N SER A 122 -4.60 16.69 11.22
CA SER A 122 -4.19 16.97 9.86
C SER A 122 -4.48 15.68 9.10
N SER A 123 -5.58 15.69 8.36
CA SER A 123 -5.98 14.57 7.52
C SER A 123 -4.91 14.50 6.46
N PHE A 124 -3.92 13.65 6.70
CA PHE A 124 -2.86 13.40 5.73
C PHE A 124 -3.54 13.00 4.42
N GLN A 125 -3.51 13.91 3.45
CA GLN A 125 -4.00 13.65 2.12
C GLN A 125 -2.81 13.09 1.34
N MET A 126 -2.98 11.86 0.83
CA MET A 126 -1.94 11.21 0.07
C MET A 126 -1.68 12.01 -1.22
N PRO A 127 -0.41 12.26 -1.58
CA PRO A 127 -0.09 13.01 -2.78
C PRO A 127 -0.58 12.27 -4.02
N VAL A 128 -1.35 12.94 -4.86
CA VAL A 128 -1.91 12.38 -6.10
C VAL A 128 -1.02 12.75 -7.27
N THR A 129 -0.42 13.94 -7.21
CA THR A 129 0.39 14.55 -8.26
C THR A 129 1.79 14.87 -7.76
N LEU A 130 2.71 15.10 -8.70
CA LEU A 130 4.08 15.52 -8.37
C LEU A 130 4.12 16.85 -7.60
N ASP A 131 3.11 17.71 -7.76
CA ASP A 131 3.05 19.03 -7.12
C ASP A 131 2.65 18.96 -5.64
N ASP A 132 2.14 17.81 -5.19
CA ASP A 132 1.81 17.54 -3.79
C ASP A 132 3.02 17.11 -2.95
N VAL A 133 4.20 17.02 -3.57
CA VAL A 133 5.45 16.52 -2.97
C VAL A 133 6.46 17.66 -2.81
N ASP A 134 7.29 17.60 -1.77
CA ASP A 134 8.38 18.55 -1.53
C ASP A 134 9.23 18.77 -2.79
N GLN A 135 9.54 20.02 -3.10
CA GLN A 135 10.17 20.42 -4.38
C GLN A 135 11.47 19.66 -4.67
N GLU A 136 12.33 19.47 -3.66
CA GLU A 136 13.60 18.76 -3.81
C GLU A 136 13.37 17.30 -4.23
N LEU A 137 12.38 16.65 -3.62
CA LEU A 137 12.04 15.27 -3.92
C LEU A 137 11.36 15.14 -5.28
N ARG A 138 10.49 16.09 -5.63
CA ARG A 138 9.85 16.20 -6.95
C ARG A 138 10.87 16.24 -8.08
N GLU A 139 11.92 17.06 -7.94
CA GLU A 139 12.98 17.18 -8.95
C GLU A 139 13.76 15.87 -9.12
N LYS A 140 14.00 15.14 -8.03
CA LYS A 140 14.70 13.85 -8.03
C LYS A 140 13.87 12.72 -8.66
N ILE A 141 12.55 12.68 -8.39
CA ILE A 141 11.65 11.62 -8.87
C ILE A 141 11.18 11.86 -10.30
N ARG A 142 11.06 13.12 -10.74
CA ARG A 142 10.53 13.50 -12.07
C ARG A 142 11.06 12.65 -13.23
N PRO A 143 12.36 12.31 -13.35
CA PRO A 143 12.87 11.48 -14.44
C PRO A 143 12.34 10.03 -14.47
N TYR A 144 11.80 9.55 -13.35
CA TYR A 144 11.37 8.17 -13.14
C TYR A 144 9.84 8.02 -13.23
N VAL A 145 9.09 9.11 -13.20
CA VAL A 145 7.62 9.07 -13.32
C VAL A 145 7.23 8.69 -14.74
N ARG A 146 6.41 7.64 -14.86
CA ARG A 146 5.92 7.14 -16.14
C ARG A 146 4.60 7.80 -16.49
N ASN A 147 4.46 8.23 -17.73
CA ASN A 147 3.21 8.79 -18.24
C ASN A 147 2.15 7.72 -18.53
N SER A 148 2.56 6.46 -18.70
CA SER A 148 1.68 5.32 -18.94
C SER A 148 1.82 4.31 -17.81
N LEU A 149 0.69 3.93 -17.22
CA LEU A 149 0.60 2.85 -16.25
C LEU A 149 0.12 1.57 -16.92
N ASP A 150 0.66 0.44 -16.45
CA ASP A 150 0.06 -0.86 -16.71
C ASP A 150 -1.21 -0.98 -15.83
N HIS A 151 -2.31 -1.49 -16.39
CA HIS A 151 -3.57 -1.74 -15.69
C HIS A 151 -3.41 -2.69 -14.49
N LYS A 152 -2.31 -3.46 -14.45
CA LYS A 152 -1.95 -4.34 -13.34
C LYS A 152 -1.29 -3.61 -12.16
N GLU A 153 -0.89 -2.36 -12.34
CA GLU A 153 -0.23 -1.58 -11.28
C GLU A 153 -1.23 -1.02 -10.28
N LYS A 154 -0.95 -1.27 -9.00
CA LYS A 154 -1.78 -0.82 -7.87
C LYS A 154 -1.28 0.48 -7.23
N LEU A 155 -0.07 0.90 -7.58
CA LEU A 155 0.55 2.15 -7.13
C LEU A 155 0.33 3.25 -8.17
N SER A 156 0.21 4.49 -7.70
CA SER A 156 0.12 5.66 -8.57
C SER A 156 1.43 5.89 -9.35
N PRO A 157 1.42 6.66 -10.44
CA PRO A 157 2.64 6.95 -11.21
C PRO A 157 3.73 7.61 -10.37
N LEU A 158 3.32 8.46 -9.43
CA LEU A 158 4.21 9.13 -8.49
C LEU A 158 4.87 8.13 -7.55
N GLN A 159 4.08 7.22 -6.96
CA GLN A 159 4.58 6.19 -6.04
C GLN A 159 5.54 5.22 -6.74
N LEU A 160 5.23 4.82 -7.97
CA LEU A 160 6.13 4.01 -8.79
C LEU A 160 7.42 4.75 -9.14
N GLY A 161 7.32 6.04 -9.50
CA GLY A 161 8.49 6.89 -9.74
C GLY A 161 9.38 7.00 -8.50
N PHE A 162 8.79 7.14 -7.31
CA PHE A 162 9.52 7.13 -6.05
C PHE A 162 10.28 5.82 -5.85
N CYS A 163 9.62 4.67 -6.06
CA CYS A 163 10.26 3.36 -5.97
C CYS A 163 11.44 3.23 -6.95
N ASP A 164 11.24 3.61 -8.22
CA ASP A 164 12.28 3.52 -9.25
C ASP A 164 13.49 4.42 -8.92
N TRP A 165 13.24 5.66 -8.45
CA TRP A 165 14.29 6.57 -8.00
C TRP A 165 15.05 6.01 -6.79
N TRP A 166 14.31 5.60 -5.75
CA TRP A 166 14.89 5.11 -4.49
C TRP A 166 15.76 3.88 -4.73
N LEU A 167 15.33 2.96 -5.60
CA LEU A 167 16.11 1.77 -5.98
C LEU A 167 17.31 2.09 -6.85
N THR A 168 17.30 3.21 -7.58
CA THR A 168 18.45 3.64 -8.38
C THR A 168 19.56 4.23 -7.50
N ILE A 169 19.19 4.96 -6.43
CA ILE A 169 20.17 5.55 -5.51
C ILE A 169 20.61 4.60 -4.40
N SER A 170 19.75 3.66 -4.02
CA SER A 170 20.07 2.64 -3.02
C SER A 170 20.88 1.57 -3.70
N ASP A 171 22.17 1.48 -3.37
CA ASP A 171 23.08 0.52 -3.99
C ASP A 171 22.47 -0.89 -3.95
N ALA A 172 22.06 -1.37 -5.13
CA ALA A 172 21.20 -2.53 -5.32
C ALA A 172 21.78 -3.84 -4.78
N GLN A 173 23.06 -3.85 -4.38
CA GLN A 173 23.70 -4.98 -3.72
C GLN A 173 23.27 -5.19 -2.26
N SER A 174 22.72 -4.16 -1.60
CA SER A 174 22.15 -4.27 -0.24
C SER A 174 20.73 -4.86 -0.21
N ALA A 175 20.18 -5.23 -1.39
CA ALA A 175 18.83 -5.75 -1.59
C ALA A 175 18.60 -7.17 -1.04
N ARG A 176 18.71 -7.36 0.27
CA ARG A 176 18.22 -8.55 1.00
C ARG A 176 17.09 -8.13 1.95
N ARG A 177 16.32 -9.10 2.48
CA ARG A 177 15.19 -8.90 3.42
C ARG A 177 15.46 -7.70 4.34
N GLY A 178 14.66 -6.64 4.20
CA GLY A 178 14.89 -5.34 4.85
C GLY A 178 14.75 -4.15 3.88
N THR A 179 15.06 -4.34 2.59
CA THR A 179 14.96 -3.26 1.59
C THR A 179 13.52 -2.83 1.30
N ALA A 180 12.56 -3.76 1.36
CA ALA A 180 11.14 -3.43 1.19
C ALA A 180 10.62 -2.60 2.37
N THR A 181 10.99 -2.96 3.60
CA THR A 181 10.66 -2.20 4.82
C THR A 181 11.33 -0.84 4.79
N ALA A 182 12.62 -0.75 4.43
CA ALA A 182 13.33 0.51 4.29
C ALA A 182 12.72 1.43 3.20
N LEU A 183 12.34 0.86 2.07
CA LEU A 183 11.62 1.59 1.01
C LEU A 183 10.26 2.11 1.52
N ARG A 184 9.52 1.26 2.25
CA ARG A 184 8.24 1.63 2.88
C ARG A 184 8.42 2.78 3.87
N GLU A 185 9.37 2.67 4.78
CA GLU A 185 9.69 3.70 5.78
C GLU A 185 10.16 4.99 5.12
N ALA A 186 11.00 4.90 4.08
CA ALA A 186 11.42 6.06 3.30
C ALA A 186 10.22 6.74 2.63
N GLY A 187 9.27 5.99 2.07
CA GLY A 187 8.06 6.56 1.49
C GLY A 187 7.16 7.23 2.52
N ILE A 188 7.05 6.69 3.75
CA ILE A 188 6.32 7.33 4.86
C ILE A 188 7.01 8.62 5.27
N HIS A 189 8.33 8.59 5.45
CA HIS A 189 9.12 9.77 5.81
C HIS A 189 9.00 10.89 4.77
N ASN A 190 8.99 10.52 3.49
CA ASN A 190 8.84 11.44 2.36
C ASN A 190 7.38 11.74 2.00
N LYS A 191 6.42 11.36 2.85
CA LYS A 191 4.98 11.63 2.68
C LYS A 191 4.40 11.11 1.36
N ILE A 192 4.99 10.08 0.76
CA ILE A 192 4.50 9.44 -0.47
C ILE A 192 3.27 8.56 -0.19
N TRP A 193 3.24 7.94 0.98
CA TRP A 193 2.09 7.21 1.51
C TRP A 193 2.03 7.39 3.03
N SER A 194 0.85 7.19 3.64
CA SER A 194 0.73 7.22 5.10
C SER A 194 1.18 5.90 5.72
N SER A 195 1.49 5.90 7.02
CA SER A 195 1.87 4.69 7.74
C SER A 195 0.75 3.65 7.83
N SER A 196 -0.50 4.11 7.83
CA SER A 196 -1.72 3.30 7.87
C SER A 196 -2.25 2.92 6.48
N TRP A 197 -1.65 3.45 5.41
CA TRP A 197 -2.08 3.18 4.05
C TRP A 197 -1.45 1.87 3.53
N SER A 198 -2.25 1.12 2.80
CA SER A 198 -1.82 -0.06 2.05
C SER A 198 -2.50 -0.02 0.69
N PRO A 199 -1.83 -0.41 -0.40
CA PRO A 199 -2.49 -0.57 -1.68
C PRO A 199 -3.52 -1.71 -1.63
N ASP A 200 -4.48 -1.66 -2.55
CA ASP A 200 -5.45 -2.74 -2.77
C ASP A 200 -4.76 -3.93 -3.48
N ILE A 201 -4.09 -4.74 -2.68
CA ILE A 201 -3.32 -5.92 -3.11
C ILE A 201 -3.73 -7.15 -2.30
N VAL A 202 -3.53 -8.33 -2.89
CA VAL A 202 -3.64 -9.60 -2.17
C VAL A 202 -2.35 -9.79 -1.37
N GLY A 203 -2.44 -9.71 -0.04
CA GLY A 203 -1.31 -9.90 0.88
C GLY A 203 -0.75 -8.60 1.46
N GLU A 204 0.49 -8.66 1.99
CA GLU A 204 1.13 -7.52 2.66
C GLU A 204 1.79 -6.57 1.67
N PHE A 205 1.73 -5.26 1.94
CA PHE A 205 2.38 -4.22 1.13
C PHE A 205 3.89 -4.48 0.94
N GLU A 206 4.54 -4.98 1.99
CA GLU A 206 5.94 -5.35 1.95
C GLU A 206 6.20 -6.49 0.97
N GLY A 207 5.30 -7.47 0.88
CA GLY A 207 5.36 -8.55 -0.11
C GLY A 207 5.27 -8.03 -1.54
N TYR A 208 4.38 -7.09 -1.81
CA TYR A 208 4.29 -6.43 -3.11
C TYR A 208 5.57 -5.65 -3.46
N LEU A 209 6.13 -4.89 -2.51
CA LEU A 209 7.38 -4.17 -2.71
C LEU A 209 8.55 -5.12 -2.98
N VAL A 210 8.62 -6.26 -2.29
CA VAL A 210 9.64 -7.30 -2.56
C VAL A 210 9.59 -7.77 -4.01
N GLU A 211 8.39 -8.05 -4.55
CA GLU A 211 8.25 -8.45 -5.95
C GLU A 211 8.65 -7.32 -6.92
N LYS A 212 8.32 -6.06 -6.60
CA LYS A 212 8.78 -4.91 -7.40
C LYS A 212 10.29 -4.77 -7.43
N ILE A 213 10.95 -4.92 -6.29
CA ILE A 213 12.40 -4.89 -6.18
C ILE A 213 13.01 -6.02 -7.03
N LYS A 214 12.47 -7.25 -6.95
CA LYS A 214 12.93 -8.38 -7.77
C LYS A 214 12.80 -8.10 -9.27
N LEU A 215 11.66 -7.56 -9.72
CA LEU A 215 11.44 -7.21 -11.12
C LEU A 215 12.41 -6.13 -11.59
N TRP A 216 12.62 -5.10 -10.78
CA TRP A 216 13.58 -4.03 -11.06
C TRP A 216 15.01 -4.59 -11.19
N MET A 217 15.45 -5.45 -10.26
CA MET A 217 16.77 -6.10 -10.34
C MET A 217 16.93 -6.98 -11.59
N LYS A 218 15.89 -7.74 -11.95
CA LYS A 218 15.86 -8.53 -13.20
C LYS A 218 16.03 -7.62 -14.42
N LYS A 219 15.34 -6.47 -14.45
CA LYS A 219 15.45 -5.48 -15.52
C LYS A 219 16.87 -4.92 -15.62
N GLN A 220 17.46 -4.48 -14.50
CA GLN A 220 18.84 -3.99 -14.46
C GLN A 220 19.85 -5.02 -14.98
N LYS A 221 19.71 -6.29 -14.57
CA LYS A 221 20.56 -7.37 -15.05
C LYS A 221 20.43 -7.56 -16.57
N LYS A 222 19.21 -7.51 -17.10
CA LYS A 222 18.95 -7.60 -18.55
C LYS A 222 19.58 -6.43 -19.30
N ASP A 223 19.42 -5.21 -18.81
CA ASP A 223 19.98 -4.00 -19.42
C ASP A 223 21.52 -4.03 -19.43
N LEU A 224 22.14 -4.53 -18.36
CA LEU A 224 23.60 -4.75 -18.29
C LEU A 224 24.08 -5.79 -19.31
N LEU A 225 23.37 -6.91 -19.45
CA LEU A 225 23.69 -7.94 -20.43
C LEU A 225 23.57 -7.40 -21.87
N GLN A 226 22.51 -6.66 -22.18
CA GLN A 226 22.31 -6.06 -23.50
C GLN A 226 23.37 -5.01 -23.82
N LYS A 227 23.74 -4.16 -22.86
CA LYS A 227 24.84 -3.19 -23.02
C LYS A 227 26.20 -3.90 -23.20
N GLY A 228 26.43 -5.02 -22.52
CA GLY A 228 27.63 -5.83 -22.66
C GLY A 228 27.74 -6.51 -24.03
N ILE A 229 26.63 -6.98 -24.59
CA ILE A 229 26.56 -7.58 -25.93
C ILE A 229 26.84 -6.52 -27.01
N LYS A 230 26.24 -5.32 -26.90
CA LYS A 230 26.44 -4.25 -27.89
C LYS A 230 27.89 -3.74 -27.97
N ARG A 231 28.62 -3.74 -26.85
CA ARG A 231 30.06 -3.39 -26.85
C ARG A 231 30.94 -4.43 -27.55
N LYS A 232 30.49 -5.67 -27.70
CA LYS A 232 31.23 -6.72 -28.43
C LYS A 232 30.94 -6.71 -29.93
N SER A 233 29.75 -6.27 -30.36
CA SER A 233 29.42 -6.12 -31.79
C SER A 233 30.11 -4.92 -32.43
N ASP A 234 30.23 -3.80 -31.69
CA ASP A 234 30.78 -2.55 -32.23
C ASP A 234 32.33 -2.54 -32.26
N GLY A 235 32.97 -3.59 -31.76
CA GLY A 235 34.43 -3.76 -31.73
C GLY A 235 34.97 -4.86 -32.64
N ALA A 236 34.14 -5.41 -33.55
CA ALA A 236 34.52 -6.48 -34.47
C ALA A 236 34.82 -5.99 -35.90
N ASP A 237 34.72 -4.68 -36.16
CA ASP A 237 35.14 -4.06 -37.43
C ASP A 237 36.51 -3.37 -37.24
N TYR A 238 37.57 -4.15 -37.02
CA TYR A 238 38.96 -3.73 -37.22
C TYR A 238 39.85 -4.90 -37.61
#